data_AF-A0A381TP78-F1
#
_entry.id   AF-A0A381TP78-F1
#
_cell.length_a   1.000
_cell.length_b   1.000
_cell.length_c   1.000
_cell.angle_alpha   90.00
_cell.angle_beta   90.00
_cell.angle_gamma   90.00
#
_symmetry.space_group_name_H-M   'P 1'
#
loop_
_entity.id
_entity.type
_entity.pdbx_description
1 polymer ?
#
loop_
_entity_poly.entity_id
_entity_poly.type
_entity_poly.pdbx_seq_one_letter_code
_entity_poly.pdbx_strand_id
1 'polypeptide(L)'
;MFNNIFVILLVTLSYAGYNIFIKLSSSQNINNTNNIAATLFLQVFALLVTSVFSFYLYSKGEKIFVLPSKAYLYAIIAGISIGIAEIGYFVLFNPTNPNGALNANVAIPIVLGGTILITMFLSFYYFKESYNLHKIIGTLFIIIGIYLILIKKTVN
;
A
#
# COMPACT_ATOMS: atom_id res chain seq x y z
N MET A 1 1.59 -10.52 21.02
CA MET A 1 0.61 -10.14 19.98
C MET A 1 -0.30 -9.01 20.44
N PHE A 2 -0.91 -9.07 21.64
CA PHE A 2 -1.80 -8.02 22.18
C PHE A 2 -1.18 -6.63 22.29
N ASN A 3 0.11 -6.50 22.64
CA ASN A 3 0.78 -5.20 22.77
C ASN A 3 0.87 -4.40 21.45
N ASN A 4 0.79 -5.09 20.29
CA ASN A 4 0.92 -4.45 18.98
C ASN A 4 -0.45 -4.21 18.33
N ILE A 5 -1.56 -4.64 18.95
CA ILE A 5 -2.92 -4.48 18.38
C ILE A 5 -3.22 -3.02 18.11
N PHE A 6 -2.86 -2.13 19.03
CA PHE A 6 -3.06 -0.70 18.85
C PHE A 6 -2.33 -0.17 17.61
N VAL A 7 -1.06 -0.54 17.43
CA VAL A 7 -0.26 -0.13 16.27
C VAL A 7 -0.84 -0.70 14.98
N ILE A 8 -1.24 -1.97 14.99
CA ILE A 8 -1.87 -2.63 13.83
C ILE A 8 -3.15 -1.90 13.42
N LEU A 9 -4.00 -1.56 14.39
CA LEU A 9 -5.24 -0.82 14.14
C LEU A 9 -4.94 0.57 13.58
N LEU A 10 -3.98 1.29 14.16
CA LEU A 10 -3.59 2.62 13.69
C LEU A 10 -3.07 2.59 12.24
N VAL A 11 -2.21 1.62 11.92
CA VAL A 11 -1.69 1.43 10.56
C VAL A 11 -2.82 1.08 9.60
N THR A 12 -3.72 0.18 10.01
CA THR A 12 -4.87 -0.23 9.18
C THR A 12 -5.80 0.95 8.89
N LEU A 13 -6.12 1.75 9.89
CA LEU A 13 -6.95 2.95 9.73
C LEU A 13 -6.27 4.00 8.84
N SER A 14 -4.97 4.23 9.05
CA SER A 14 -4.19 5.16 8.23
C SER A 14 -4.14 4.72 6.77
N TYR A 15 -3.95 3.42 6.53
CA TYR A 15 -3.91 2.84 5.18
C TYR A 15 -5.29 2.83 4.51
N ALA A 16 -6.36 2.60 5.26
CA ALA A 16 -7.73 2.75 4.77
C ALA A 16 -8.03 4.20 4.35
N GLY A 17 -7.65 5.17 5.20
CA GLY A 17 -7.74 6.59 4.89
C GLY A 17 -6.95 6.95 3.62
N TYR A 18 -5.70 6.51 3.53
CA TYR A 18 -4.85 6.67 2.35
C TYR A 18 -5.55 6.22 1.06
N ASN A 19 -6.12 5.00 1.04
CA ASN A 19 -6.77 4.48 -0.16
C ASN A 19 -8.01 5.29 -0.56
N ILE A 20 -8.80 5.75 0.42
CA ILE A 20 -9.98 6.60 0.17
C ILE A 20 -9.55 7.96 -0.40
N PHE A 21 -8.56 8.61 0.22
CA PHE A 21 -8.11 9.92 -0.24
C PHE A 21 -7.42 9.88 -1.61
N ILE A 22 -6.71 8.80 -1.93
CA ILE A 22 -6.19 8.60 -3.29
C ILE A 22 -7.34 8.47 -4.29
N LYS A 23 -8.38 7.69 -4.00
CA LYS A 23 -9.55 7.59 -4.90
C LYS A 23 -10.21 8.95 -5.09
N LEU A 24 -10.42 9.70 -4.01
CA LEU A 24 -11.03 11.03 -4.04
C LEU A 24 -10.17 11.99 -4.86
N SER A 25 -8.88 12.08 -4.60
CA SER A 25 -7.95 12.93 -5.34
C SER A 25 -7.91 12.57 -6.83
N SER A 26 -7.77 11.28 -7.14
CA SER A 26 -7.74 10.77 -8.51
C SER A 26 -9.05 11.05 -9.27
N SER A 27 -10.20 11.01 -8.59
CA SER A 27 -11.51 11.29 -9.21
C SER A 27 -11.68 12.75 -9.67
N GLN A 28 -10.89 13.69 -9.13
CA GLN A 28 -10.93 15.10 -9.49
C GLN A 28 -9.96 15.46 -10.63
N ASN A 29 -9.24 14.48 -11.19
CA ASN A 29 -8.24 14.76 -12.21
C ASN A 29 -8.86 15.13 -13.55
N ILE A 30 -8.35 16.22 -14.10
CA ILE A 30 -8.82 16.83 -15.35
C ILE A 30 -8.23 16.10 -16.56
N ASN A 31 -6.94 15.75 -16.51
CA ASN A 31 -6.20 15.06 -17.59
C ASN A 31 -5.27 13.98 -17.01
N ASN A 32 -4.86 13.01 -17.84
CA ASN A 32 -4.07 11.84 -17.41
C ASN A 32 -2.68 12.20 -16.83
N THR A 33 -2.11 13.35 -17.21
CA THR A 33 -0.83 13.87 -16.71
C THR A 33 -0.91 14.51 -15.33
N ASN A 34 -2.10 14.95 -14.88
CA ASN A 34 -2.28 15.59 -13.57
C ASN A 34 -2.15 14.60 -12.39
N ASN A 35 -2.31 13.30 -12.65
CA ASN A 35 -2.06 12.25 -11.67
C ASN A 35 -0.64 12.31 -11.09
N ILE A 36 0.34 12.73 -11.91
CA ILE A 36 1.74 12.82 -11.47
C ILE A 36 1.90 13.91 -10.42
N ALA A 37 1.25 15.07 -10.61
CA ALA A 37 1.30 16.14 -9.62
C ALA A 37 0.70 15.68 -8.28
N ALA A 38 -0.46 15.02 -8.30
CA ALA A 38 -1.07 14.47 -7.08
C ALA A 38 -0.17 13.43 -6.39
N THR A 39 0.50 12.57 -7.16
CA THR A 39 1.47 11.60 -6.64
C THR A 39 2.70 12.29 -6.03
N LEU A 40 3.23 13.33 -6.66
CA LEU A 40 4.35 14.11 -6.11
C LEU A 40 3.97 14.79 -4.80
N PHE A 41 2.79 15.39 -4.73
CA PHE A 41 2.28 16.01 -3.49
C PHE A 41 2.11 14.96 -2.37
N LEU A 42 1.55 13.80 -2.67
CA LEU A 42 1.45 12.69 -1.72
C LEU A 42 2.83 12.34 -1.13
N GLN A 43 3.85 12.21 -1.97
CA GLN A 43 5.20 11.87 -1.53
C GLN A 43 5.86 12.97 -0.69
N VAL A 44 5.68 14.23 -1.06
CA VAL A 44 6.20 15.38 -0.29
C VAL A 44 5.58 15.41 1.11
N PHE A 45 4.28 15.22 1.24
CA PHE A 45 3.61 15.23 2.54
C PHE A 45 3.93 13.97 3.37
N ALA A 46 4.10 12.80 2.75
CA ALA A 46 4.58 11.60 3.44
C ALA A 46 5.99 11.80 4.02
N LEU A 47 6.88 12.42 3.25
CA LEU A 47 8.22 12.81 3.71
C LEU A 47 8.14 13.82 4.86
N LEU A 48 7.26 14.81 4.77
CA LEU A 48 7.06 15.82 5.81
C LEU A 48 6.67 15.19 7.14
N VAL A 49 5.65 14.30 7.14
CA VAL A 49 5.20 13.60 8.36
C VAL A 49 6.34 12.82 9.01
N THR A 50 7.10 12.07 8.19
CA THR A 50 8.25 11.30 8.69
C THR A 50 9.37 12.21 9.21
N SER A 51 9.59 13.36 8.57
CA SER A 51 10.62 14.33 8.97
C SER A 51 10.28 15.06 10.27
N VAL A 52 9.00 15.39 10.50
CA VAL A 52 8.55 15.94 11.79
C VAL A 52 8.76 14.93 12.91
N PHE A 53 8.44 13.67 12.66
CA PHE A 53 8.64 12.61 13.64
C PHE A 53 10.13 12.33 13.91
N SER A 54 10.97 12.35 12.88
CA SER A 54 12.43 12.18 13.06
C SER A 54 13.04 13.35 13.86
N PHE A 55 12.58 14.58 13.63
CA PHE A 55 12.98 15.74 14.43
C PHE A 55 12.56 15.59 15.90
N TYR A 56 11.34 15.11 16.16
CA TYR A 56 10.88 14.82 17.52
C TYR A 56 11.80 13.81 18.24
N LEU A 57 12.16 12.71 17.57
CA LEU A 57 13.07 11.70 18.13
C LEU A 57 14.47 12.27 18.37
N TYR A 58 14.98 13.06 17.42
CA TYR A 58 16.26 13.74 17.57
C TYR A 58 16.27 14.69 18.77
N SER A 59 15.18 15.44 18.99
CA SER A 59 15.01 16.31 20.17
C SER A 59 14.98 15.53 21.49
N LYS A 60 14.73 14.22 21.47
CA LYS A 60 14.81 13.33 22.64
C LYS A 60 16.20 12.71 22.84
N GLY A 61 17.16 13.01 21.97
CA GLY A 61 18.52 12.46 22.02
C GLY A 61 18.68 11.11 21.32
N GLU A 62 17.67 10.66 20.56
CA GLU A 62 17.71 9.39 19.83
C GLU A 62 18.67 9.47 18.63
N LYS A 63 19.36 8.36 18.34
CA LYS A 63 20.26 8.25 17.20
C LYS A 63 19.52 7.68 15.98
N ILE A 64 19.14 8.55 15.04
CA ILE A 64 18.25 8.20 13.92
C ILE A 64 18.94 7.72 12.62
N PHE A 65 20.26 7.92 12.46
CA PHE A 65 21.01 7.53 11.24
C PHE A 65 22.14 6.52 11.50
N VAL A 66 21.85 5.48 12.29
CA VAL A 66 22.86 4.47 12.70
C VAL A 66 22.68 3.11 12.03
N LEU A 67 21.81 3.02 11.01
CA LEU A 67 21.55 1.78 10.29
C LEU A 67 22.73 1.38 9.38
N PRO A 68 22.94 0.08 9.12
CA PRO A 68 23.94 -0.37 8.16
C PRO A 68 23.55 -0.01 6.72
N SER A 69 24.53 0.16 5.82
CA SER A 69 24.30 0.56 4.41
C SER A 69 23.29 -0.34 3.67
N LYS A 70 23.27 -1.65 3.98
CA LYS A 70 22.30 -2.59 3.41
C LYS A 70 20.85 -2.27 3.79
N ALA A 71 20.60 -1.78 5.00
CA ALA A 71 19.26 -1.40 5.43
C ALA A 71 18.73 -0.22 4.61
N TYR A 72 19.57 0.78 4.33
CA TYR A 72 19.22 1.89 3.45
C TYR A 72 18.95 1.43 2.01
N LEU A 73 19.71 0.46 1.49
CA LEU A 73 19.45 -0.11 0.16
C LEU A 73 18.05 -0.73 0.07
N TYR A 74 17.65 -1.54 1.06
CA TYR A 74 16.31 -2.10 1.10
C TYR A 74 15.22 -1.02 1.23
N ALA A 75 15.46 0.02 2.02
CA ALA A 75 14.54 1.16 2.13
C ALA A 75 14.37 1.91 0.80
N ILE A 76 15.45 2.10 0.03
CA ILE A 76 15.39 2.73 -1.31
C ILE A 76 14.55 1.88 -2.26
N ILE A 77 14.76 0.57 -2.30
CA ILE A 77 13.98 -0.34 -3.15
C ILE A 77 12.49 -0.33 -2.76
N ALA A 78 12.20 -0.28 -1.46
CA ALA A 78 10.83 -0.13 -0.96
C ALA A 78 10.21 1.21 -1.40
N GLY A 79 10.98 2.31 -1.34
CA GLY A 79 10.59 3.64 -1.81
C GLY A 79 10.24 3.66 -3.31
N ILE A 80 11.05 3.02 -4.14
CA ILE A 80 10.77 2.87 -5.58
C ILE A 80 9.48 2.08 -5.78
N SER A 81 9.29 0.99 -5.04
CA SER A 81 8.12 0.13 -5.15
C SER A 81 6.82 0.86 -4.79
N ILE A 82 6.81 1.65 -3.70
CA ILE A 82 5.61 2.41 -3.32
C ILE A 82 5.32 3.54 -4.31
N GLY A 83 6.36 4.21 -4.84
CA GLY A 83 6.19 5.24 -5.87
C GLY A 83 5.52 4.70 -7.14
N ILE A 84 5.96 3.52 -7.62
CA ILE A 84 5.33 2.85 -8.77
C ILE A 84 3.88 2.45 -8.45
N ALA A 85 3.63 1.90 -7.26
CA ALA A 85 2.30 1.48 -6.84
C ALA A 85 1.32 2.66 -6.77
N GLU A 86 1.75 3.82 -6.26
CA GLU A 86 0.95 5.03 -6.19
C GLU A 86 0.58 5.58 -7.55
N ILE A 87 1.54 5.65 -8.48
CA ILE A 87 1.27 6.03 -9.87
C ILE A 87 0.20 5.10 -10.45
N GLY A 88 0.34 3.79 -10.21
CA GLY A 88 -0.65 2.79 -10.60
C GLY A 88 -2.04 3.05 -10.01
N TYR A 89 -2.15 3.31 -8.70
CA TYR A 89 -3.42 3.62 -8.05
C TYR A 89 -4.08 4.89 -8.62
N PHE A 90 -3.30 5.95 -8.82
CA PHE A 90 -3.82 7.19 -9.43
C PHE A 90 -4.35 6.93 -10.84
N VAL A 91 -3.66 6.12 -11.64
CA VAL A 91 -4.13 5.72 -12.98
C VAL A 91 -5.39 4.87 -12.91
N LEU A 92 -5.45 3.87 -12.02
CA LEU A 92 -6.60 2.96 -11.89
C LEU A 92 -7.89 3.70 -11.51
N PHE A 93 -7.78 4.78 -10.76
CA PHE A 93 -8.92 5.52 -10.26
C PHE A 93 -9.32 6.73 -11.10
N ASN A 94 -8.47 7.12 -12.06
CA ASN A 94 -8.64 8.31 -12.88
C ASN A 94 -9.81 8.13 -13.86
N PRO A 95 -10.81 9.04 -13.87
CA PRO A 95 -11.92 9.03 -14.82
C PRO A 95 -11.49 9.02 -16.29
N THR A 96 -10.33 9.61 -16.61
CA THR A 96 -9.79 9.70 -17.97
C THR A 96 -8.94 8.49 -18.38
N ASN A 97 -8.91 7.43 -17.57
CA ASN A 97 -8.23 6.17 -17.91
C ASN A 97 -8.88 5.52 -19.15
N PRO A 98 -8.11 5.20 -20.22
CA PRO A 98 -8.64 4.58 -21.44
C PRO A 98 -9.39 3.26 -21.21
N ASN A 99 -9.01 2.51 -20.17
CA ASN A 99 -9.61 1.23 -19.81
C ASN A 99 -10.80 1.38 -18.83
N GLY A 100 -11.23 2.61 -18.58
CA GLY A 100 -12.24 2.97 -17.59
C GLY A 100 -11.70 3.03 -16.16
N ALA A 101 -12.22 3.98 -15.37
CA ALA A 101 -11.88 4.09 -13.96
C ALA A 101 -12.45 2.91 -13.16
N LEU A 102 -11.63 2.32 -12.30
CA LEU A 102 -12.09 1.29 -11.38
C LEU A 102 -12.75 1.90 -10.15
N ASN A 103 -13.74 1.19 -9.61
CA ASN A 103 -14.31 1.50 -8.31
C ASN A 103 -13.35 1.07 -7.19
N ALA A 104 -13.34 1.82 -6.08
CA ALA A 104 -12.50 1.55 -4.93
C ALA A 104 -12.79 0.17 -4.31
N ASN A 105 -14.06 -0.24 -4.27
CA ASN A 105 -14.50 -1.54 -3.79
C ASN A 105 -14.08 -2.73 -4.69
N VAL A 106 -13.47 -2.47 -5.84
CA VAL A 106 -12.93 -3.49 -6.75
C VAL A 106 -11.40 -3.42 -6.76
N ALA A 107 -10.82 -2.26 -7.04
CA ALA A 107 -9.36 -2.14 -7.18
C ALA A 107 -8.62 -2.42 -5.86
N ILE A 108 -9.11 -1.90 -4.74
CA ILE A 108 -8.42 -2.03 -3.44
C ILE A 108 -8.37 -3.50 -3.00
N PRO A 109 -9.49 -4.26 -2.97
CA PRO A 109 -9.42 -5.67 -2.61
C PRO A 109 -8.55 -6.51 -3.53
N ILE A 110 -8.54 -6.22 -4.84
CA ILE A 110 -7.69 -6.93 -5.82
C ILE A 110 -6.21 -6.67 -5.53
N VAL A 111 -5.81 -5.39 -5.39
CA VAL A 111 -4.39 -5.03 -5.20
C VAL A 111 -3.89 -5.49 -3.83
N LEU A 112 -4.64 -5.24 -2.75
CA LEU A 112 -4.23 -5.63 -1.40
C LEU A 112 -4.29 -7.14 -1.20
N GLY A 113 -5.35 -7.77 -1.68
CA GLY A 113 -5.46 -9.22 -1.68
C GLY A 113 -4.33 -9.86 -2.46
N GLY A 114 -4.06 -9.39 -3.68
CA GLY A 114 -2.94 -9.87 -4.50
C GLY A 114 -1.59 -9.67 -3.82
N THR A 115 -1.38 -8.52 -3.17
CA THR A 115 -0.16 -8.24 -2.38
C THR A 115 -0.01 -9.25 -1.25
N ILE A 116 -1.07 -9.55 -0.48
CA ILE A 116 -1.02 -10.54 0.60
C ILE A 116 -0.56 -11.91 0.06
N LEU A 117 -1.12 -12.36 -1.07
CA LEU A 117 -0.76 -13.64 -1.67
C LEU A 117 0.71 -13.69 -2.10
N ILE A 118 1.17 -12.65 -2.81
CA ILE A 118 2.55 -12.56 -3.30
C ILE A 118 3.53 -12.46 -2.12
N THR A 119 3.22 -11.62 -1.12
CA THR A 119 4.08 -11.44 0.06
C THR A 119 4.15 -12.68 0.92
N MET A 120 3.05 -13.43 1.09
CA MET A 120 3.12 -14.75 1.75
C MET A 120 4.05 -15.68 0.97
N PHE A 121 3.86 -15.85 -0.34
CA PHE A 121 4.74 -16.70 -1.12
C PHE A 121 6.22 -16.29 -1.01
N LEU A 122 6.51 -14.99 -1.11
CA LEU A 122 7.87 -14.48 -0.95
C LEU A 122 8.40 -14.63 0.48
N SER A 123 7.56 -14.55 1.52
CA SER A 123 8.01 -14.73 2.90
C SER A 123 8.39 -16.18 3.20
N PHE A 124 7.71 -17.14 2.57
CA PHE A 124 8.15 -18.52 2.58
C PHE A 124 9.54 -18.67 1.96
N TYR A 125 9.73 -18.10 0.77
CA TYR A 125 10.93 -18.33 -0.02
C TYR A 125 12.16 -17.58 0.53
N TYR A 126 12.02 -16.29 0.84
CA TYR A 126 13.13 -15.44 1.30
C TYR A 126 13.35 -15.50 2.81
N PHE A 127 12.29 -15.43 3.61
CA PHE A 127 12.40 -15.37 5.08
C PHE A 127 12.33 -16.75 5.73
N LYS A 128 12.05 -17.81 4.96
CA LYS A 128 11.91 -19.20 5.44
C LYS A 128 10.91 -19.34 6.58
N GLU A 129 9.89 -18.49 6.58
CA GLU A 129 8.85 -18.51 7.60
C GLU A 129 7.97 -19.75 7.44
N SER A 130 7.67 -20.45 8.55
CA SER A 130 6.86 -21.65 8.51
C SER A 130 5.37 -21.35 8.32
N TYR A 131 4.74 -22.16 7.47
CA TYR A 131 3.31 -22.14 7.21
C TYR A 131 2.61 -23.18 8.05
N ASN A 132 1.62 -22.74 8.83
CA ASN A 132 0.67 -23.62 9.49
C ASN A 132 -0.54 -23.79 8.56
N LEU A 133 -1.21 -24.95 8.62
CA LEU A 133 -2.49 -25.23 7.96
C LEU A 133 -3.49 -24.07 8.07
N HIS A 134 -3.58 -23.43 9.24
CA HIS A 134 -4.47 -22.29 9.45
C HIS A 134 -4.14 -21.09 8.54
N LYS A 135 -2.85 -20.79 8.33
CA LYS A 135 -2.43 -19.71 7.42
C LYS A 135 -2.80 -20.05 5.98
N ILE A 136 -2.59 -21.30 5.55
CA ILE A 136 -2.91 -21.78 4.21
C ILE A 136 -4.41 -21.66 3.93
N ILE A 137 -5.25 -22.10 4.88
CA ILE A 137 -6.71 -21.98 4.78
C ILE A 137 -7.12 -20.50 4.68
N GLY A 138 -6.51 -19.63 5.50
CA GLY A 138 -6.73 -18.18 5.41
C GLY A 138 -6.37 -17.61 4.03
N THR A 139 -5.23 -18.01 3.47
CA THR A 139 -4.79 -17.62 2.12
C THR A 139 -5.79 -18.08 1.05
N LEU A 140 -6.33 -19.30 1.15
CA LEU A 140 -7.36 -19.81 0.24
C LEU A 140 -8.62 -18.94 0.28
N PHE A 141 -9.07 -18.52 1.46
CA PHE A 141 -10.23 -17.62 1.58
C PHE A 141 -9.98 -16.25 0.94
N ILE A 142 -8.75 -15.72 1.03
CA ILE A 142 -8.38 -14.47 0.34
C ILE A 142 -8.48 -14.64 -1.18
N ILE A 143 -7.96 -15.76 -1.72
CA ILE A 143 -8.06 -16.08 -3.16
C ILE A 143 -9.53 -16.13 -3.60
N ILE A 144 -10.36 -16.87 -2.87
CA ILE A 144 -11.80 -16.99 -3.16
C ILE A 144 -12.48 -15.61 -3.09
N GLY A 145 -12.15 -14.80 -2.08
CA GLY A 145 -12.70 -13.45 -1.94
C GLY A 145 -12.36 -12.54 -3.13
N ILE A 146 -11.10 -12.51 -3.55
CA ILE A 146 -10.67 -11.73 -4.73
C ILE A 146 -11.38 -12.24 -5.99
N TYR A 147 -11.48 -13.57 -6.17
CA TYR A 147 -12.14 -14.19 -7.30
C TYR A 147 -13.62 -13.79 -7.41
N LEU A 148 -14.35 -13.79 -6.30
CA LEU A 148 -15.76 -13.35 -6.26
C LEU A 148 -15.92 -11.88 -6.64
N ILE A 149 -15.00 -11.02 -6.21
CA ILE A 149 -15.00 -9.58 -6.57
C ILE A 149 -14.77 -9.40 -8.08
N LEU A 150 -13.89 -10.20 -8.67
CA LEU A 150 -13.60 -10.15 -10.11
C LEU A 150 -14.78 -10.58 -10.97
N ILE A 151 -15.45 -11.70 -10.64
CA ILE A 151 -16.60 -12.20 -11.41
C ILE A 151 -17.73 -11.18 -11.45
N LYS A 152 -18.02 -10.50 -10.34
CA LYS A 152 -19.11 -9.52 -10.31
C LYS A 152 -18.84 -8.31 -11.22
N LYS A 153 -17.58 -7.97 -11.49
CA LYS A 153 -17.21 -6.92 -12.46
C LYS A 153 -17.60 -7.32 -13.90
N THR A 154 -17.57 -8.60 -14.25
CA THR A 154 -17.89 -9.08 -15.60
C THR A 154 -19.39 -9.23 -15.89
N VAL A 155 -20.27 -9.07 -14.88
CA VAL A 155 -21.72 -9.29 -15.00
C VAL A 155 -22.51 -7.98 -15.17
N ASN A 156 -21.84 -6.82 -15.25
CA ASN A 156 -22.43 -5.52 -15.57
C ASN A 156 -21.80 -4.93 -16.83
#